data_AF-A0A4P1RGM1-F1
#
_entry.id   AF-A0A4P1RGM1-F1
#
_cell.length_a   1.000
_cell.length_b   1.000
_cell.length_c   1.000
_cell.angle_alpha   90.00
_cell.angle_beta   90.00
_cell.angle_gamma   90.00
#
_symmetry.space_group_name_H-M   'P 1'
#
loop_
_entity.id
_entity.type
_entity.pdbx_description
1 polymer ?
#
loop_
_entity_poly.entity_id
_entity_poly.type
_entity_poly.pdbx_seq_one_letter_code
_entity_poly.pdbx_strand_id
1 'polypeptide(L)'
;MEIEPSEVSGSSSSMKLLFVEMGVGYDQHGQNITAAAMRACMDAISSNSIPAFRRGSIPGVSFGEMKLQIKLGVPHSLQTSLDIEKVKSVFP
;
A
#
# COMPACT_ATOMS: atom_id res chain seq x y z
N MET A 1 -40.75 16.02 20.88
CA MET A 1 -40.01 14.75 20.76
C MET A 1 -38.85 15.06 19.83
N GLU A 2 -37.74 15.48 20.42
CA GLU A 2 -36.55 15.87 19.67
C GLU A 2 -35.88 14.59 19.18
N ILE A 3 -35.62 14.53 17.88
CA ILE A 3 -34.93 13.41 17.24
C ILE A 3 -33.48 13.86 17.15
N GLU A 4 -32.67 13.34 18.07
CA GLU A 4 -31.21 13.45 18.06
C GLU A 4 -30.66 12.91 16.73
N PRO A 5 -29.80 13.66 16.01
CA PRO A 5 -29.09 13.10 14.88
C PRO A 5 -28.01 12.14 15.38
N SER A 6 -28.12 10.88 14.97
CA SER A 6 -27.14 9.83 15.22
C SER A 6 -25.76 10.24 14.69
N GLU A 7 -24.77 10.36 15.59
CA GLU A 7 -23.37 10.53 15.25
C GLU A 7 -22.87 9.31 14.46
N VAL A 8 -22.64 9.48 13.16
CA VAL A 8 -21.88 8.52 12.35
C VAL A 8 -20.40 8.77 12.67
N SER A 9 -19.86 8.02 13.64
CA SER A 9 -18.46 8.05 14.05
C SER A 9 -17.55 7.35 13.03
N GLY A 10 -17.46 7.90 11.82
CA GLY A 10 -16.44 7.56 10.83
C GLY A 10 -15.33 8.60 10.87
N SER A 11 -14.31 8.41 11.71
CA SER A 11 -13.07 9.20 11.63
C SER A 11 -12.38 8.91 10.30
N SER A 12 -12.75 9.67 9.26
CA SER A 12 -11.98 9.73 8.02
C SER A 12 -10.74 10.58 8.28
N SER A 13 -9.75 9.98 8.94
CA SER A 13 -8.41 10.55 8.97
C SER A 13 -7.93 10.63 7.52
N SER A 14 -7.97 11.83 6.95
CA SER A 14 -7.53 12.08 5.57
C SER A 14 -6.05 11.72 5.47
N MET A 15 -5.75 10.62 4.80
CA MET A 15 -4.36 10.23 4.54
C MET A 15 -3.71 11.33 3.70
N LYS A 16 -2.63 11.93 4.19
CA LYS A 16 -1.86 12.93 3.44
C LYS A 16 -0.91 12.18 2.49
N LEU A 17 -1.16 12.28 1.19
CA LEU A 17 -0.26 11.72 0.18
C LEU A 17 1.06 12.50 0.18
N LEU A 18 2.16 11.80 0.45
CA LEU A 18 3.51 12.40 0.41
C LEU A 18 4.19 12.16 -0.93
N PHE A 19 4.13 10.94 -1.44
CA PHE A 19 4.69 10.53 -2.73
C PHE A 19 3.99 9.26 -3.21
N VAL A 20 4.24 8.90 -4.47
CA VAL A 20 3.78 7.65 -5.08
C VAL A 20 4.99 6.98 -5.70
N GLU A 21 5.12 5.68 -5.46
CA GLU A 21 6.10 4.83 -6.14
C GLU A 21 5.34 3.78 -6.95
N MET A 22 5.87 3.46 -8.12
CA MET A 22 5.23 2.56 -9.07
C MET A 22 6.26 1.53 -9.50
N GLY A 23 5.78 0.30 -9.69
CA GLY A 23 6.59 -0.79 -10.17
C GLY A 23 5.75 -1.79 -10.94
N VAL A 24 6.43 -2.65 -11.68
CA VAL A 24 5.82 -3.68 -12.51
C VAL A 24 6.40 -5.04 -12.19
N GLY A 25 5.60 -6.08 -12.42
CA GLY A 25 6.00 -7.45 -12.13
C GLY A 25 5.29 -8.41 -13.06
N TYR A 26 6.06 -9.39 -13.52
CA TYR A 26 5.60 -10.35 -14.52
C TYR A 26 5.88 -11.77 -14.02
N ASP A 27 4.94 -12.68 -14.24
CA ASP A 27 5.16 -14.12 -14.15
C ASP A 27 5.12 -14.71 -15.57
N GLN A 28 6.29 -15.00 -16.13
CA GLN A 28 6.45 -15.40 -17.53
C GLN A 28 5.91 -16.81 -17.81
N HIS A 29 5.75 -17.64 -16.78
CA HIS A 29 5.22 -18.99 -16.93
C HIS A 29 3.70 -19.06 -16.70
N GLY A 30 3.08 -17.95 -16.28
CA GLY A 30 1.63 -17.76 -16.28
C GLY A 30 0.87 -18.53 -15.20
N GLN A 31 1.51 -18.88 -14.08
CA GLN A 31 0.92 -19.77 -13.07
C GLN A 31 0.76 -19.12 -11.69
N ASN A 32 1.35 -17.96 -11.45
CA ASN A 32 1.36 -17.35 -10.13
C ASN A 32 1.25 -15.82 -10.18
N ILE A 33 0.00 -15.33 -10.08
CA ILE A 33 -0.30 -13.90 -9.97
C ILE A 33 0.34 -13.26 -8.73
N THR A 34 0.45 -14.00 -7.63
CA THR A 34 1.08 -13.54 -6.39
C THR A 34 2.56 -13.25 -6.59
N ALA A 35 3.27 -14.11 -7.33
CA ALA A 35 4.67 -13.87 -7.65
C ALA A 35 4.85 -12.61 -8.50
N ALA A 36 3.99 -12.39 -9.49
CA ALA A 36 4.00 -11.16 -10.29
C ALA A 36 3.70 -9.92 -9.43
N ALA A 37 2.71 -9.99 -8.55
CA ALA A 37 2.36 -8.92 -7.61
C ALA A 37 3.50 -8.58 -6.65
N MET A 38 4.14 -9.59 -6.06
CA MET A 38 5.29 -9.40 -5.17
C MET A 38 6.47 -8.75 -5.89
N ARG A 39 6.74 -9.17 -7.14
CA ARG A 39 7.75 -8.54 -7.99
C ARG A 39 7.43 -7.07 -8.26
N ALA A 40 6.17 -6.74 -8.58
CA ALA A 40 5.75 -5.36 -8.81
C ALA A 40 5.93 -4.48 -7.57
N CYS A 41 5.57 -4.99 -6.38
CA CYS A 41 5.76 -4.28 -5.12
C CYS A 41 7.24 -4.09 -4.78
N MET A 42 8.08 -5.10 -5.02
CA MET A 42 9.52 -5.01 -4.79
C MET A 42 10.19 -4.02 -5.76
N ASP A 43 9.83 -4.09 -7.04
CA ASP A 43 10.28 -3.15 -8.07
C ASP A 43 9.95 -1.70 -7.67
N ALA A 44 8.71 -1.48 -7.18
CA ALA A 44 8.24 -0.15 -6.78
C ALA A 44 9.09 0.50 -5.66
N ILE A 45 9.63 -0.28 -4.72
CA ILE A 45 10.29 0.27 -3.52
C ILE A 45 11.82 0.07 -3.49
N SER A 46 12.38 -0.74 -4.39
CA SER A 46 13.78 -1.17 -4.29
C SER A 46 14.80 -0.11 -4.70
N SER A 47 14.42 0.83 -5.57
CA SER A 47 15.32 1.80 -6.18
C SER A 47 15.41 3.13 -5.43
N ASN A 48 14.52 3.36 -4.46
CA ASN A 48 14.47 4.59 -3.68
C ASN A 48 14.75 4.34 -2.20
N SER A 49 15.33 5.34 -1.56
CA SER A 49 15.52 5.37 -0.11
C SER A 49 14.97 6.67 0.45
N ILE A 50 14.17 6.57 1.51
CA ILE A 50 13.57 7.75 2.17
C ILE A 50 14.08 7.86 3.62
N PRO A 51 15.37 8.19 3.82
CA PRO A 51 15.98 8.26 5.14
C PRO A 51 15.39 9.38 6.01
N ALA A 52 14.66 10.34 5.43
CA ALA A 52 14.02 11.44 6.14
C ALA A 52 13.00 10.97 7.19
N PHE A 53 12.31 9.85 6.96
CA PHE A 53 11.38 9.25 7.93
C PHE A 53 12.07 8.67 9.17
N ARG A 54 13.29 8.15 9.01
CA ARG A 54 14.10 7.65 10.14
C ARG A 54 14.81 8.77 10.89
N ARG A 55 15.19 9.84 10.18
CA ARG A 55 15.93 10.99 10.73
C ARG A 55 15.03 12.07 11.33
N GLY A 56 13.71 11.91 11.30
CA GLY A 56 12.75 12.90 11.84
C GLY A 56 12.78 14.24 11.09
N SER A 57 13.24 14.24 9.84
CA SER A 57 13.41 15.48 9.06
C SER A 57 12.11 15.99 8.44
N ILE A 58 11.02 15.24 8.58
CA ILE A 58 9.68 15.59 8.09
C ILE A 58 8.85 16.00 9.32
N PRO A 59 8.50 17.29 9.46
CA PRO A 59 7.71 17.75 10.59
C PRO A 59 6.36 17.03 10.67
N GLY A 60 6.07 16.44 11.84
CA GLY A 60 4.80 15.75 12.10
C GLY A 60 4.62 14.42 11.37
N VAL A 61 5.69 13.82 10.82
CA VAL A 61 5.65 12.47 10.28
C VAL A 61 6.86 11.66 10.77
N SER A 62 6.61 10.74 11.69
CA SER A 62 7.58 9.73 12.12
C SER A 62 7.42 8.43 11.32
N PHE A 63 8.44 7.55 11.39
CA PHE A 63 8.36 6.23 10.76
C PHE A 63 7.15 5.39 11.21
N GLY A 64 6.75 5.49 12.48
CA GLY A 64 5.59 4.77 13.02
C GLY A 64 4.22 5.30 12.55
N GLU A 65 4.18 6.52 12.02
CA GLU A 65 2.97 7.16 11.49
C GLU A 65 2.87 7.01 9.97
N MET A 66 3.92 6.49 9.32
CA MET A 66 3.93 6.27 7.88
C MET A 66 2.89 5.20 7.52
N LYS A 67 1.93 5.57 6.68
CA LYS A 67 0.91 4.65 6.14
C LYS A 67 1.21 4.35 4.68
N LEU A 68 1.15 3.08 4.32
CA LEU A 68 1.26 2.60 2.94
C LEU A 68 -0.14 2.30 2.40
N GLN A 69 -0.48 2.87 1.25
CA GLN A 69 -1.67 2.50 0.49
C GLN A 69 -1.24 1.88 -0.83
N ILE A 70 -1.46 0.57 -0.96
CA ILE A 70 -1.11 -0.17 -2.17
C ILE A 70 -2.33 -0.30 -3.08
N LYS A 71 -2.18 0.12 -4.34
CA LYS A 71 -3.13 -0.16 -5.42
C LYS A 71 -2.43 -1.07 -6.43
N LEU A 72 -2.94 -2.28 -6.57
CA LEU A 72 -2.35 -3.29 -7.45
C LEU A 72 -3.30 -3.57 -8.62
N GLY A 73 -2.82 -3.32 -9.84
CA GLY A 73 -3.50 -3.75 -11.06
C GLY A 73 -3.13 -5.19 -11.39
N VAL A 74 -4.12 -6.07 -11.47
CA VAL A 74 -3.92 -7.48 -11.84
C VAL A 74 -4.97 -7.93 -12.86
N PRO A 75 -4.70 -9.00 -13.65
CA PRO A 75 -5.71 -9.60 -14.51
C PRO A 75 -6.98 -9.97 -13.74
N HIS A 76 -8.13 -9.46 -14.20
CA HIS A 76 -9.41 -9.59 -13.49
C HIS A 76 -9.79 -11.06 -13.20
N SER A 77 -9.57 -11.96 -14.17
CA SER A 77 -9.88 -13.39 -14.03
C SER A 77 -9.05 -14.11 -12.95
N LEU A 78 -7.91 -13.54 -12.55
CA LEU A 78 -7.00 -14.13 -11.57
C LEU A 78 -6.99 -13.36 -10.23
N GLN A 79 -7.78 -12.28 -10.11
CA GLN A 79 -7.78 -11.42 -8.92
C GLN A 79 -8.07 -12.19 -7.62
N THR A 80 -8.95 -13.19 -7.66
CA THR A 80 -9.32 -13.99 -6.48
C THR A 80 -8.24 -14.97 -6.02
N SER A 81 -7.25 -15.28 -6.86
CA SER A 81 -6.12 -16.15 -6.51
C SER A 81 -4.92 -15.40 -5.95
N LEU A 82 -5.02 -14.07 -5.83
CA LEU A 82 -3.97 -13.23 -5.25
C LEU A 82 -3.89 -13.44 -3.73
N ASP A 83 -2.72 -13.84 -3.25
CA ASP A 83 -2.43 -13.97 -1.83
C ASP A 83 -1.96 -12.62 -1.27
N ILE A 84 -2.87 -11.90 -0.65
CA ILE A 84 -2.65 -10.54 -0.14
C ILE A 84 -1.61 -10.53 1.00
N GLU A 85 -1.58 -11.57 1.85
CA GLU A 85 -0.65 -11.62 2.98
C GLU A 85 0.79 -11.81 2.51
N LYS A 86 1.02 -12.62 1.47
CA LYS A 86 2.34 -12.71 0.81
C LYS A 86 2.77 -11.42 0.12
N VAL A 87 1.83 -10.66 -0.44
CA VAL A 87 2.16 -9.36 -1.04
C VAL A 87 2.52 -8.35 0.06
N LYS A 88 1.80 -8.33 1.19
CA LYS A 88 2.12 -7.46 2.33
C LYS A 88 3.50 -7.73 2.90
N SER A 89 3.97 -8.99 2.92
CA SER A 89 5.29 -9.32 3.44
C SER A 89 6.47 -8.80 2.61
N VAL A 90 6.22 -8.17 1.46
CA VAL A 90 7.26 -7.50 0.65
C VAL A 90 7.69 -6.18 1.29
N PHE A 91 6.80 -5.53 2.05
CA PHE A 91 7.06 -4.21 2.63
C PHE A 91 7.73 -4.35 4.02
N PRO A 92 8.75 -3.52 4.32
CA PRO A 92 9.50 -3.55 5.57
C PRO A 92 8.79 -2.87 6.75
#